data_AF-A0A137NRL9-F1
#
_entry.id   AF-A0A137NRL9-F1
#
_cell.length_a   1.000
_cell.length_b   1.000
_cell.length_c   1.000
_cell.angle_alpha   90.00
_cell.angle_beta   90.00
_cell.angle_gamma   90.00
#
_symmetry.space_group_name_H-M   'P 1'
#
loop_
_entity.id
_entity.type
_entity.pdbx_description
1 polymer ?
#
loop_
_entity_poly.entity_id
_entity_poly.type
_entity_poly.pdbx_seq_one_letter_code
_entity_poly.pdbx_strand_id
1 'polypeptide(L)'
;MTEGLKSRKILLLGSGFVAGPCLNYLAQNKNYSITVASLVQSESEALCKPYPDNTHATEVNIGEESSLHPLVSDHEIVISLVPYTFHLKVLDACVKYKKHMVTTSYISEAMQEQNERVKDAGITVLNEIGLDPGIDHLYAVKTIDEVHKKSGKILEFISYCGGLPSPQSNDNPMGYKFSWSSKGVLLALMNTATYLKDNKLVTVDGGIDLMDCEEKIDIVDDLVTVGYPNRDSTVYKGKYEIPECNTCLRGTLRYKVIHYYC
;
A
#
# COMPACT_ATOMS: atom_id res chain seq x y z
N MET A 1 34.12 -23.55 11.57
CA MET A 1 33.07 -23.34 12.58
C MET A 1 32.13 -22.28 12.02
N THR A 2 31.06 -22.70 11.37
CA THR A 2 29.98 -21.80 10.93
C THR A 2 29.24 -21.36 12.17
N GLU A 3 29.42 -20.11 12.60
CA GLU A 3 28.43 -19.47 13.47
C GLU A 3 27.05 -19.69 12.82
N GLY A 4 26.20 -20.47 13.47
CA GLY A 4 24.88 -20.79 12.96
C GLY A 4 24.12 -19.49 12.77
N LEU A 5 23.77 -19.17 11.51
CA LEU A 5 22.93 -18.02 11.21
C LEU A 5 21.64 -18.17 12.03
N LYS A 6 21.46 -17.26 13.00
CA LYS A 6 20.28 -17.25 13.86
C LYS A 6 19.05 -17.09 12.98
N SER A 7 18.15 -18.08 13.03
CA SER A 7 16.89 -18.04 12.29
C SER A 7 16.09 -16.80 12.71
N ARG A 8 15.68 -15.98 11.74
CA ARG A 8 14.90 -14.75 11.99
C ARG A 8 13.42 -15.07 11.99
N LYS A 9 12.71 -14.68 13.06
CA LYS A 9 11.27 -14.92 13.19
C LYS A 9 10.46 -13.77 12.60
N ILE A 10 9.61 -14.06 11.63
CA ILE A 10 8.75 -13.08 10.93
C ILE A 10 7.28 -13.44 11.14
N LEU A 11 6.48 -12.48 11.59
CA LEU A 11 5.02 -12.62 11.68
C LEU A 11 4.38 -11.93 10.48
N LEU A 12 3.68 -12.69 9.64
CA LEU A 12 2.89 -12.18 8.52
C LEU A 12 1.41 -12.17 8.90
N LEU A 13 0.88 -10.98 9.19
CA LEU A 13 -0.54 -10.79 9.51
C LEU A 13 -1.35 -10.59 8.23
N GLY A 14 -2.30 -11.49 7.99
CA GLY A 14 -3.21 -11.46 6.85
C GLY A 14 -2.95 -12.57 5.83
N SER A 15 -4.05 -13.10 5.29
CA SER A 15 -4.09 -14.22 4.34
C SER A 15 -4.68 -13.84 2.97
N GLY A 16 -4.79 -12.53 2.68
CA GLY A 16 -5.37 -12.04 1.43
C GLY A 16 -4.46 -12.17 0.20
N PHE A 17 -4.91 -11.64 -0.94
CA PHE A 17 -4.22 -11.77 -2.24
C PHE A 17 -2.74 -11.36 -2.25
N VAL A 18 -2.37 -10.34 -1.47
CA VAL A 18 -0.99 -9.83 -1.41
C VAL A 18 -0.07 -10.65 -0.47
N ALA A 19 -0.64 -11.48 0.41
CA ALA A 19 0.14 -12.29 1.35
C ALA A 19 0.89 -13.43 0.65
N GLY A 20 0.29 -14.06 -0.36
CA GLY A 20 0.90 -15.16 -1.12
C GLY A 20 2.25 -14.79 -1.76
N PRO A 21 2.33 -13.73 -2.58
CA PRO A 21 3.60 -13.29 -3.17
C PRO A 21 4.65 -12.88 -2.11
N CYS A 22 4.23 -12.21 -1.03
CA CYS A 22 5.12 -11.85 0.07
C CYS A 22 5.71 -13.10 0.74
N LEU A 23 4.86 -14.07 1.08
CA LEU A 23 5.27 -15.34 1.67
C LEU A 23 6.19 -16.12 0.74
N ASN A 24 5.85 -16.19 -0.55
CA ASN A 24 6.68 -16.88 -1.55
C ASN A 24 8.11 -16.33 -1.57
N TYR A 25 8.28 -15.00 -1.55
CA TYR A 25 9.60 -14.37 -1.52
C TYR A 25 10.36 -14.66 -0.23
N LEU A 26 9.70 -14.51 0.93
CA LEU A 26 10.31 -14.74 2.24
C LEU A 26 10.70 -16.21 2.44
N ALA A 27 9.85 -17.14 2.03
CA ALA A 27 10.06 -18.58 2.19
C ALA A 27 11.26 -19.12 1.41
N GLN A 28 11.74 -18.40 0.38
CA GLN A 28 12.98 -18.77 -0.32
C GLN A 28 14.21 -18.72 0.58
N ASN A 29 14.20 -17.87 1.62
CA ASN A 29 15.29 -17.80 2.58
C ASN A 29 15.03 -18.75 3.76
N LYS A 30 15.74 -19.88 3.77
CA LYS A 30 15.61 -20.91 4.82
C LYS A 30 16.13 -20.47 6.19
N ASN A 31 16.77 -19.31 6.30
CA ASN A 31 17.12 -18.70 7.57
C ASN A 31 15.94 -17.91 8.19
N TYR A 32 14.78 -17.84 7.53
CA TYR A 32 13.57 -17.22 8.08
C TYR A 32 12.60 -18.28 8.56
N SER A 33 12.03 -18.08 9.75
CA SER A 33 10.87 -18.81 10.26
C SER A 33 9.68 -17.87 10.21
N ILE A 34 8.71 -18.18 9.35
CA ILE A 34 7.58 -17.28 9.05
C ILE A 34 6.29 -17.85 9.65
N THR A 35 5.63 -17.09 10.51
CA THR A 35 4.29 -17.41 10.99
C THR A 35 3.28 -16.58 10.21
N VAL A 36 2.38 -17.24 9.47
CA VAL A 36 1.25 -16.61 8.80
C VAL A 36 0.04 -16.70 9.72
N ALA A 37 -0.57 -15.55 10.02
CA ALA A 37 -1.68 -15.47 10.94
C ALA A 37 -2.85 -14.68 10.36
N SER A 38 -4.05 -15.26 10.42
CA SER A 38 -5.30 -14.62 10.01
C SER A 38 -6.45 -15.05 10.91
N LEU A 39 -7.62 -14.40 10.79
CA LEU A 39 -8.80 -14.77 11.55
C LEU A 39 -9.33 -16.17 11.19
N VAL A 40 -9.11 -16.60 9.94
CA VAL A 40 -9.54 -17.92 9.44
C VAL A 40 -8.30 -18.79 9.25
N GLN A 41 -8.02 -19.65 10.23
CA GLN A 41 -6.81 -20.47 10.25
C GLN A 41 -6.56 -21.24 8.95
N SER A 42 -7.59 -21.80 8.33
CA SER A 42 -7.47 -22.59 7.10
C SER A 42 -6.93 -21.80 5.91
N GLU A 43 -7.12 -20.48 5.86
CA GLU A 43 -6.52 -19.63 4.84
C GLU A 43 -5.01 -19.48 5.05
N SER A 44 -4.57 -19.33 6.30
CA SER A 44 -3.15 -19.29 6.65
C SER A 44 -2.46 -20.63 6.36
N GLU A 45 -3.14 -21.74 6.66
CA GLU A 45 -2.67 -23.11 6.33
C GLU A 45 -2.52 -23.31 4.82
N ALA A 46 -3.50 -22.84 4.04
CA ALA A 46 -3.45 -22.93 2.58
C ALA A 46 -2.24 -22.17 1.99
N LEU A 47 -1.91 -21.00 2.55
CA LEU A 47 -0.73 -20.23 2.14
C LEU A 47 0.59 -20.90 2.53
N CYS A 48 0.65 -21.55 3.69
CA CYS A 48 1.86 -22.24 4.17
C CYS A 48 2.13 -23.58 3.47
N LYS A 49 1.08 -24.24 2.93
CA LYS A 49 1.17 -25.58 2.32
C LYS A 49 2.31 -25.76 1.30
N PRO A 50 2.62 -24.79 0.40
CA PRO A 50 3.74 -24.92 -0.54
C PRO A 50 5.13 -24.80 0.10
N TYR A 51 5.24 -24.37 1.36
CA TYR A 51 6.49 -24.02 2.04
C TYR A 51 6.62 -24.67 3.44
N PRO A 52 6.48 -25.99 3.59
CA PRO A 52 6.35 -26.64 4.90
C PRO A 52 7.61 -26.55 5.79
N ASP A 53 8.78 -26.32 5.21
CA ASP A 53 10.05 -26.39 5.96
C ASP A 53 10.25 -25.25 6.95
N ASN A 54 9.68 -24.08 6.66
CA ASN A 54 9.99 -22.85 7.40
C ASN A 54 8.80 -21.88 7.53
N THR A 55 7.59 -22.38 7.30
CA THR A 55 6.35 -21.62 7.50
C THR A 55 5.41 -22.31 8.48
N HIS A 56 4.72 -21.53 9.29
CA HIS A 56 3.75 -21.98 10.27
C HIS A 56 2.46 -21.17 10.12
N ALA A 57 1.32 -21.83 10.22
CA ALA A 57 0.01 -21.17 10.19
C ALA A 57 -0.55 -21.09 11.61
N THR A 58 -1.23 -19.98 11.93
CA THR A 58 -1.94 -19.82 13.19
C THR A 58 -3.17 -18.92 13.02
N GLU A 59 -4.07 -18.94 14.00
CA GLU A 59 -5.19 -18.02 14.07
C GLU A 59 -4.78 -16.75 14.82
N VAL A 60 -5.25 -15.59 14.37
CA VAL A 60 -5.16 -14.34 15.13
C VAL A 60 -6.41 -13.50 14.95
N ASN A 61 -6.95 -13.04 16.08
CA ASN A 61 -7.91 -11.95 16.11
C ASN A 61 -7.20 -10.66 16.54
N ILE A 62 -6.91 -9.78 15.56
CA ILE A 62 -6.21 -8.50 15.79
C ILE A 62 -7.05 -7.54 16.65
N GLY A 63 -8.35 -7.77 16.77
CA GLY A 63 -9.22 -7.05 17.69
C GLY A 63 -8.86 -7.28 19.16
N GLU A 64 -8.27 -8.43 19.49
CA GLU A 64 -8.04 -8.95 20.84
C GLU A 64 -6.54 -8.97 21.18
N GLU A 65 -6.13 -8.18 22.18
CA GLU A 65 -4.72 -8.12 22.61
C GLU A 65 -4.18 -9.49 23.06
N SER A 66 -5.01 -10.30 23.72
CA SER A 66 -4.64 -11.65 24.17
C SER A 66 -4.30 -12.60 23.03
N SER A 67 -4.83 -12.34 21.83
CA SER A 67 -4.53 -13.11 20.62
C SER A 67 -3.29 -12.54 19.90
N LEU A 68 -3.19 -11.22 19.76
CA LEU A 68 -2.11 -10.57 19.00
C LEU A 68 -0.77 -10.53 19.73
N HIS A 69 -0.76 -10.18 21.02
CA HIS A 69 0.45 -9.88 21.78
C HIS A 69 1.43 -11.05 21.89
N PRO A 70 0.99 -12.30 22.17
CA PRO A 70 1.91 -13.43 22.21
C PRO A 70 2.65 -13.61 20.88
N LEU A 71 1.94 -13.50 19.76
CA LEU A 71 2.53 -13.59 18.42
C LEU A 71 3.53 -12.46 18.19
N VAL A 72 3.16 -11.20 18.40
CA VAL A 72 4.09 -10.08 18.21
C VAL A 72 5.34 -10.24 19.09
N SER A 73 5.19 -10.62 20.35
CA SER A 73 6.30 -10.77 21.29
C SER A 73 7.33 -11.83 20.89
N ASP A 74 6.89 -12.92 20.25
CA ASP A 74 7.75 -14.05 19.84
C ASP A 74 8.49 -13.80 18.52
N HIS A 75 8.10 -12.79 17.73
CA HIS A 75 8.70 -12.50 16.43
C HIS A 75 9.61 -11.26 16.48
N GLU A 76 10.45 -11.06 15.47
CA GLU A 76 11.36 -9.91 15.37
C GLU A 76 10.78 -8.81 14.46
N ILE A 77 10.10 -9.22 13.39
CA ILE A 77 9.50 -8.35 12.40
C ILE A 77 8.03 -8.76 12.21
N VAL A 78 7.14 -7.77 12.20
CA VAL A 78 5.71 -7.94 11.92
C VAL A 78 5.39 -7.28 10.58
N ILE A 79 4.92 -8.06 9.62
CA ILE A 79 4.43 -7.59 8.33
C ILE A 79 2.90 -7.54 8.39
N SER A 80 2.33 -6.34 8.31
CA SER A 80 0.89 -6.12 8.42
C SER A 80 0.25 -5.96 7.04
N LEU A 81 -0.38 -7.03 6.54
CA LEU A 81 -1.15 -7.07 5.29
C LEU A 81 -2.66 -7.19 5.55
N VAL A 82 -3.10 -6.66 6.69
CA VAL A 82 -4.51 -6.59 7.11
C VAL A 82 -5.14 -5.23 6.74
N PRO A 83 -6.46 -5.05 6.87
CA PRO A 83 -7.09 -3.75 6.65
C PRO A 83 -6.42 -2.64 7.47
N TYR A 84 -6.21 -1.48 6.85
CA TYR A 84 -5.43 -0.38 7.44
C TYR A 84 -5.96 0.13 8.79
N THR A 85 -7.25 -0.07 9.07
CA THR A 85 -7.90 0.26 10.35
C THR A 85 -7.29 -0.48 11.54
N PHE A 86 -6.60 -1.60 11.31
CA PHE A 86 -5.93 -2.37 12.35
C PHE A 86 -4.46 -1.99 12.56
N HIS A 87 -3.85 -1.17 11.69
CA HIS A 87 -2.41 -0.90 11.75
C HIS A 87 -1.99 -0.22 13.05
N LEU A 88 -2.83 0.66 13.63
CA LEU A 88 -2.52 1.30 14.90
C LEU A 88 -2.43 0.28 16.06
N LYS A 89 -3.36 -0.70 16.11
CA LYS A 89 -3.32 -1.78 17.12
C LYS A 89 -2.06 -2.65 16.98
N VAL A 90 -1.69 -2.99 15.75
CA VAL A 90 -0.47 -3.75 15.47
C VAL A 90 0.77 -2.94 15.85
N LEU A 91 0.79 -1.64 15.54
CA LEU A 91 1.86 -0.72 15.91
C LEU A 91 2.02 -0.62 17.43
N ASP A 92 0.93 -0.49 18.18
CA ASP A 92 0.97 -0.44 19.64
C ASP A 92 1.60 -1.70 20.24
N ALA A 93 1.24 -2.88 19.73
CA ALA A 93 1.88 -4.13 20.11
C ALA A 93 3.37 -4.15 19.75
N CYS A 94 3.73 -3.70 18.55
CA CYS A 94 5.13 -3.64 18.09
C CYS A 94 5.97 -2.70 18.97
N VAL A 95 5.46 -1.52 19.32
CA VAL A 95 6.11 -0.57 20.24
C VAL A 95 6.27 -1.20 21.62
N LYS A 96 5.23 -1.82 22.17
CA LYS A 96 5.24 -2.47 23.49
C LYS A 96 6.31 -3.55 23.60
N TYR A 97 6.43 -4.39 22.57
CA TYR A 97 7.37 -5.52 22.54
C TYR A 97 8.68 -5.21 21.80
N LYS A 98 8.88 -3.96 21.38
CA LYS A 98 10.06 -3.48 20.63
C LYS A 98 10.36 -4.31 19.38
N LYS A 99 9.34 -4.51 18.54
CA LYS A 99 9.43 -5.27 17.29
C LYS A 99 9.31 -4.35 16.09
N HIS A 100 10.03 -4.67 15.01
CA HIS A 100 9.92 -3.91 13.78
C HIS A 100 8.59 -4.19 13.07
N MET A 101 8.10 -3.22 12.31
CA MET A 101 6.84 -3.34 11.58
C MET A 101 7.00 -2.92 10.12
N VAL A 102 6.36 -3.63 9.20
CA VAL A 102 6.28 -3.27 7.79
C VAL A 102 4.82 -3.27 7.33
N THR A 103 4.39 -2.26 6.59
CA THR A 103 3.07 -2.23 5.93
C THR A 103 3.16 -1.67 4.51
N THR A 104 2.21 -2.03 3.67
CA THR A 104 2.07 -1.50 2.30
C THR A 104 1.00 -0.40 2.20
N SER A 105 0.61 0.18 3.34
CA SER A 105 -0.46 1.18 3.43
C SER A 105 0.07 2.56 3.73
N TYR A 106 -0.72 3.58 3.41
CA TYR A 106 -0.49 4.96 3.84
C TYR A 106 -0.32 5.07 5.35
N ILE A 107 0.54 6.00 5.77
CA ILE A 107 0.65 6.41 7.17
C ILE A 107 -0.57 7.26 7.52
N SER A 108 -1.37 6.82 8.51
CA SER A 108 -2.45 7.64 9.05
C SER A 108 -1.92 8.66 10.06
N GLU A 109 -2.67 9.73 10.30
CA GLU A 109 -2.35 10.74 11.33
C GLU A 109 -2.13 10.09 12.70
N ALA A 110 -3.03 9.19 13.11
CA ALA A 110 -2.91 8.46 14.37
C ALA A 110 -1.64 7.59 14.47
N MET A 111 -1.15 7.03 13.35
CA MET A 111 0.14 6.33 13.31
C MET A 111 1.31 7.31 13.38
N GLN A 112 1.21 8.45 12.70
CA GLN A 112 2.25 9.48 12.70
C GLN A 112 2.45 10.10 14.07
N GLU A 113 1.38 10.25 14.87
CA GLU A 113 1.44 10.68 16.27
C GLU A 113 2.27 9.74 17.16
N GLN A 114 2.46 8.47 16.76
CA GLN A 114 3.25 7.50 17.52
C GLN A 114 4.75 7.56 17.20
N ASN A 115 5.21 8.46 16.33
CA ASN A 115 6.59 8.49 15.85
C ASN A 115 7.63 8.59 16.98
N GLU A 116 7.38 9.41 18.00
CA GLU A 116 8.30 9.50 19.15
C GLU A 116 8.33 8.19 19.96
N ARG A 117 7.18 7.55 20.19
CA ARG A 117 7.13 6.21 20.84
C ARG A 117 7.88 5.16 20.04
N VAL A 118 7.83 5.21 18.71
CA VAL A 118 8.56 4.33 17.79
C VAL A 118 10.07 4.53 17.93
N LYS A 119 10.53 5.79 17.95
CA LYS A 119 11.95 6.14 18.17
C LYS A 119 12.43 5.71 19.55
N ASP A 120 11.66 6.00 20.60
CA ASP A 120 11.99 5.62 21.98
C ASP A 120 12.06 4.10 22.18
N ALA A 121 11.22 3.35 21.48
CA ALA A 121 11.26 1.89 21.46
C ALA A 121 12.47 1.33 20.70
N GLY A 122 13.17 2.16 19.90
CA GLY A 122 14.32 1.75 19.10
C GLY A 122 13.95 0.84 17.93
N ILE A 123 12.75 0.99 17.37
CA ILE A 123 12.24 0.15 16.29
C ILE A 123 12.06 0.93 14.98
N THR A 124 12.22 0.23 13.86
CA THR A 124 11.80 0.72 12.55
C THR A 124 10.36 0.30 12.25
N VAL A 125 9.57 1.27 11.78
CA VAL A 125 8.24 1.05 11.20
C VAL A 125 8.30 1.57 9.77
N LEU A 126 8.28 0.66 8.79
CA LEU A 126 8.32 0.99 7.37
C LEU A 126 6.93 0.85 6.76
N ASN A 127 6.37 1.96 6.31
CA ASN A 127 5.07 2.00 5.65
C ASN A 127 5.24 2.26 4.15
N GLU A 128 4.13 2.39 3.43
CA GLU A 128 4.13 2.91 2.05
C GLU A 128 5.12 2.20 1.12
N ILE A 129 5.25 0.85 1.22
CA ILE A 129 6.16 0.03 0.42
C ILE A 129 5.45 -1.05 -0.42
N GLY A 130 4.31 -0.68 -1.00
CA GLY A 130 3.54 -1.50 -1.95
C GLY A 130 3.75 -1.07 -3.40
N LEU A 131 2.64 -0.90 -4.13
CA LEU A 131 2.63 -0.35 -5.49
C LEU A 131 2.33 1.16 -5.46
N ASP A 132 1.16 1.50 -4.93
CA ASP A 132 0.65 2.85 -4.69
C ASP A 132 -0.12 2.80 -3.36
N PRO A 133 0.50 3.19 -2.23
CA PRO A 133 1.82 3.81 -2.12
C PRO A 133 2.99 2.79 -2.07
N GLY A 134 4.11 3.11 -2.74
CA GLY A 134 5.35 2.33 -2.74
C GLY A 134 6.24 2.58 -3.95
N ILE A 135 6.10 1.74 -4.99
CA ILE A 135 6.89 1.86 -6.22
C ILE A 135 6.76 3.25 -6.84
N ASP A 136 5.58 3.86 -6.76
CA ASP A 136 5.36 5.23 -7.21
C ASP A 136 6.28 6.24 -6.50
N HIS A 137 6.48 6.11 -5.17
CA HIS A 137 7.43 6.94 -4.41
C HIS A 137 8.86 6.72 -4.88
N LEU A 138 9.27 5.46 -5.06
CA LEU A 138 10.65 5.12 -5.46
C LEU A 138 11.04 5.78 -6.78
N TYR A 139 10.17 5.70 -7.79
CA TYR A 139 10.45 6.29 -9.10
C TYR A 139 10.26 7.81 -9.13
N ALA A 140 9.31 8.35 -8.37
CA ALA A 140 9.15 9.80 -8.22
C ALA A 140 10.40 10.42 -7.61
N VAL A 141 10.81 9.96 -6.42
CA VAL A 141 11.98 10.49 -5.71
C VAL A 141 13.26 10.33 -6.52
N LYS A 142 13.47 9.17 -7.17
CA LYS A 142 14.64 8.96 -8.04
C LYS A 142 14.70 10.01 -9.16
N THR A 143 13.59 10.22 -9.86
CA THR A 143 13.56 11.14 -11.02
C THR A 143 13.74 12.58 -10.59
N ILE A 144 13.09 12.97 -9.48
CA ILE A 144 13.21 14.31 -8.88
C ILE A 144 14.67 14.59 -8.48
N ASP A 145 15.30 13.66 -7.75
CA ASP A 145 16.71 13.77 -7.34
C ASP A 145 17.65 13.89 -8.56
N GLU A 146 17.43 13.11 -9.61
CA GLU A 146 18.22 13.19 -10.85
C GLU A 146 18.11 14.54 -11.57
N VAL A 147 16.91 15.15 -11.55
CA VAL A 147 16.67 16.49 -12.12
C VAL A 147 17.33 17.56 -11.26
N HIS A 148 17.13 17.54 -9.94
CA HIS A 148 17.68 18.52 -9.02
C HIS A 148 19.22 18.49 -8.98
N LYS A 149 19.85 17.31 -9.06
CA LYS A 149 21.32 17.17 -9.16
C LYS A 149 21.90 17.84 -10.40
N LYS A 150 21.11 18.03 -11.45
CA LYS A 150 21.47 18.76 -12.67
C LYS A 150 21.02 20.22 -12.63
N SER A 151 20.65 20.73 -11.45
CA SER A 151 20.07 22.07 -11.25
C SER A 151 18.77 22.31 -12.04
N GLY A 152 18.08 21.24 -12.42
CA GLY A 152 16.77 21.32 -13.04
C GLY A 152 15.67 21.61 -12.01
N LYS A 153 14.45 21.83 -12.51
CA LYS A 153 13.27 22.15 -11.70
C LYS A 153 12.10 21.27 -12.11
N ILE A 154 11.36 20.76 -11.14
CA ILE A 154 10.13 20.00 -11.37
C ILE A 154 8.98 20.99 -11.42
N LEU A 155 8.62 21.44 -12.62
CA LEU A 155 7.51 22.38 -12.79
C LEU A 155 6.16 21.69 -12.63
N GLU A 156 6.05 20.46 -13.12
CA GLU A 156 4.83 19.66 -13.04
C GLU A 156 5.16 18.24 -12.57
N PHE A 157 4.35 17.75 -11.62
CA PHE A 157 4.36 16.37 -11.16
C PHE A 157 2.97 15.78 -11.35
N ILE A 158 2.84 14.85 -12.28
CA ILE A 158 1.59 14.16 -12.59
C ILE A 158 1.86 12.67 -12.55
N SER A 159 1.13 11.94 -11.68
CA SER A 159 1.32 10.51 -11.50
C SER A 159 -0.04 9.80 -11.48
N TYR A 160 -0.20 8.83 -12.36
CA TYR A 160 -1.42 8.04 -12.50
C TYR A 160 -1.11 6.56 -12.32
N CYS A 161 -1.91 5.85 -11.52
CA CYS A 161 -1.77 4.41 -11.28
C CYS A 161 -3.11 3.68 -11.40
N GLY A 162 -3.12 2.46 -11.93
CA GLY A 162 -4.32 1.63 -12.01
C GLY A 162 -4.02 0.14 -12.04
N GLY A 163 -4.63 -0.61 -11.13
CA GLY A 163 -4.68 -2.07 -11.18
C GLY A 163 -5.91 -2.53 -11.95
N LEU A 164 -5.75 -2.83 -13.24
CA LEU A 164 -6.85 -3.16 -14.15
C LEU A 164 -6.73 -4.60 -14.66
N PRO A 165 -7.83 -5.24 -15.08
CA PRO A 165 -7.73 -6.49 -15.82
C PRO A 165 -6.94 -6.28 -17.12
N SER A 166 -6.29 -7.33 -17.61
CA SER A 166 -5.74 -7.29 -18.97
C SER A 166 -6.84 -7.02 -19.99
N PRO A 167 -6.53 -6.46 -21.18
CA PRO A 167 -7.54 -6.16 -22.19
C PRO A 167 -8.38 -7.38 -22.56
N GLN A 168 -7.76 -8.58 -22.64
CA GLN A 168 -8.46 -9.83 -22.96
C GLN A 168 -9.38 -10.30 -21.82
N SER A 169 -9.15 -9.84 -20.59
CA SER A 169 -9.97 -10.15 -19.41
C SER A 169 -10.95 -9.03 -19.07
N ASN A 170 -11.02 -7.96 -19.88
CA ASN A 170 -11.90 -6.83 -19.66
C ASN A 170 -13.26 -7.05 -20.34
N ASP A 171 -14.01 -7.99 -19.81
CA ASP A 171 -15.17 -8.63 -20.44
C ASP A 171 -16.49 -8.38 -19.68
N ASN A 172 -16.54 -7.36 -18.81
CA ASN A 172 -17.70 -7.07 -17.98
C ASN A 172 -18.10 -5.58 -18.02
N PRO A 173 -19.35 -5.24 -17.66
CA PRO A 173 -19.86 -3.88 -17.77
C PRO A 173 -19.11 -2.82 -16.95
N MET A 174 -18.43 -3.21 -15.88
CA MET A 174 -17.68 -2.27 -15.04
C MET A 174 -16.29 -1.96 -15.59
N GLY A 175 -15.82 -2.71 -16.59
CA GLY A 175 -14.46 -2.61 -17.05
C GLY A 175 -13.42 -2.94 -15.96
N TYR A 176 -13.78 -3.75 -14.95
CA TYR A 176 -12.96 -3.93 -13.75
C TYR A 176 -13.12 -5.33 -13.14
N LYS A 177 -12.04 -5.86 -12.54
CA LYS A 177 -12.04 -7.10 -11.75
C LYS A 177 -11.21 -6.86 -10.49
N PHE A 178 -11.68 -7.34 -9.34
CA PHE A 178 -11.02 -7.11 -8.06
C PHE A 178 -9.72 -7.93 -7.97
N SER A 179 -8.58 -7.23 -7.90
CA SER A 179 -7.25 -7.81 -7.64
C SER A 179 -6.72 -7.47 -6.24
N TRP A 180 -7.48 -6.67 -5.49
CA TRP A 180 -7.23 -6.25 -4.11
C TRP A 180 -8.56 -5.97 -3.40
N SER A 181 -8.53 -5.44 -2.18
CA SER A 181 -9.73 -5.25 -1.33
C SER A 181 -10.87 -4.53 -2.06
N SER A 182 -11.99 -5.23 -2.29
CA SER A 182 -13.18 -4.68 -2.95
C SER A 182 -13.80 -3.52 -2.17
N LYS A 183 -13.89 -3.63 -0.84
CA LYS A 183 -14.29 -2.52 0.05
C LYS A 183 -13.37 -1.32 -0.12
N GLY A 184 -12.06 -1.55 -0.24
CA GLY A 184 -11.08 -0.49 -0.47
C GLY A 184 -11.29 0.25 -1.81
N VAL A 185 -11.59 -0.49 -2.89
CA VAL A 185 -11.92 0.09 -4.21
C VAL A 185 -13.11 1.02 -4.12
N LEU A 186 -14.20 0.57 -3.48
CA LEU A 186 -15.45 1.36 -3.40
C LEU A 186 -15.29 2.60 -2.52
N LEU A 187 -14.61 2.48 -1.37
CA LEU A 187 -14.34 3.62 -0.51
C LEU A 187 -13.41 4.64 -1.15
N ALA A 188 -12.51 4.22 -2.04
CA ALA A 188 -11.60 5.13 -2.74
C ALA A 188 -12.36 6.16 -3.60
N LEU A 189 -13.49 5.76 -4.20
CA LEU A 189 -14.35 6.64 -5.01
C LEU A 189 -15.11 7.68 -4.18
N MET A 190 -15.19 7.51 -2.85
CA MET A 190 -15.85 8.44 -1.94
C MET A 190 -14.89 9.47 -1.33
N ASN A 191 -13.60 9.41 -1.67
CA ASN A 191 -12.63 10.37 -1.14
C ASN A 191 -12.72 11.69 -1.90
N THR A 192 -12.77 12.81 -1.16
CA THR A 192 -12.43 14.12 -1.71
C THR A 192 -11.00 14.10 -2.25
N ALA A 193 -10.80 14.69 -3.42
CA ALA A 193 -9.50 14.87 -4.04
C ALA A 193 -9.10 16.34 -4.04
N THR A 194 -7.87 16.63 -3.64
CA THR A 194 -7.30 17.99 -3.63
C THR A 194 -5.94 17.97 -4.32
N TYR A 195 -5.72 18.87 -5.27
CA TYR A 195 -4.49 18.93 -6.04
C TYR A 195 -4.15 20.36 -6.47
N LEU A 196 -2.93 20.55 -6.98
CA LEU A 196 -2.49 21.84 -7.51
C LEU A 196 -2.47 21.78 -9.03
N LYS A 197 -3.04 22.77 -9.72
CA LYS A 197 -2.97 22.94 -11.18
C LYS A 197 -2.72 24.42 -11.48
N ASP A 198 -1.62 24.73 -12.16
CA ASP A 198 -1.20 26.09 -12.49
C ASP A 198 -1.18 27.05 -11.27
N ASN A 199 -0.61 26.58 -10.15
CA ASN A 199 -0.61 27.25 -8.84
C ASN A 199 -1.98 27.49 -8.20
N LYS A 200 -3.05 26.92 -8.74
CA LYS A 200 -4.40 26.99 -8.17
C LYS A 200 -4.72 25.69 -7.45
N LEU A 201 -5.23 25.83 -6.23
CA LEU A 201 -5.77 24.71 -5.48
C LEU A 201 -7.10 24.30 -6.12
N VAL A 202 -7.21 23.02 -6.49
CA VAL A 202 -8.44 22.41 -7.00
C VAL A 202 -8.89 21.37 -5.98
N THR A 203 -10.17 21.38 -5.64
CA THR A 203 -10.80 20.37 -4.77
C THR A 203 -12.03 19.83 -5.48
N VAL A 204 -12.18 18.51 -5.47
CA VAL A 204 -13.30 17.78 -6.07
C VAL A 204 -13.83 16.83 -5.00
N ASP A 205 -15.13 16.91 -4.73
CA ASP A 205 -15.77 16.02 -3.75
C ASP A 205 -15.85 14.58 -4.28
N GLY A 206 -15.89 13.62 -3.35
CA GLY A 206 -16.03 12.21 -3.69
C GLY A 206 -17.41 11.89 -4.29
N GLY A 207 -17.54 10.70 -4.87
CA GLY A 207 -18.79 10.26 -5.49
C GLY A 207 -18.93 10.77 -6.92
N ILE A 208 -20.08 11.37 -7.23
CA ILE A 208 -20.42 11.78 -8.61
C ILE A 208 -19.46 12.86 -9.12
N ASP A 209 -19.13 13.87 -8.30
CA ASP A 209 -18.24 14.95 -8.72
C ASP A 209 -16.85 14.45 -9.11
N LEU A 210 -16.34 13.42 -8.42
CA LEU A 210 -15.08 12.77 -8.75
C LEU A 210 -15.15 12.02 -10.09
N MET A 211 -16.29 11.40 -10.40
CA MET A 211 -16.48 10.69 -11.67
C MET A 211 -16.68 11.66 -12.84
N ASP A 212 -17.33 12.80 -12.61
CA ASP A 212 -17.57 13.83 -13.63
C ASP A 212 -16.29 14.59 -14.01
N CYS A 213 -15.24 14.52 -13.18
CA CYS A 213 -13.95 15.15 -13.45
C CYS A 213 -12.93 14.22 -14.14
N GLU A 214 -13.34 13.03 -14.58
CA GLU A 214 -12.44 12.12 -15.28
C GLU A 214 -11.89 12.73 -16.59
N GLU A 215 -10.58 12.62 -16.79
CA GLU A 215 -9.92 13.07 -18.01
C GLU A 215 -9.44 11.86 -18.81
N LYS A 216 -9.47 11.95 -20.14
CA LYS A 216 -8.89 10.92 -21.01
C LYS A 216 -7.37 10.88 -20.78
N ILE A 217 -6.84 9.70 -20.46
CA ILE A 217 -5.40 9.47 -20.32
C ILE A 217 -5.00 8.47 -21.38
N ASP A 218 -4.19 8.91 -22.34
CA ASP A 218 -3.65 8.05 -23.40
C ASP A 218 -2.32 7.45 -22.93
N ILE A 219 -2.33 6.16 -22.57
CA ILE A 219 -1.13 5.42 -22.12
C ILE A 219 -0.50 4.67 -23.30
N VAL A 220 -1.33 3.99 -24.08
CA VAL A 220 -0.98 3.26 -25.30
C VAL A 220 -2.14 3.35 -26.28
N ASP A 221 -1.85 3.35 -27.58
CA ASP A 221 -2.83 3.65 -28.63
C ASP A 221 -4.11 2.77 -28.57
N ASP A 222 -3.99 1.52 -28.12
CA ASP A 222 -5.09 0.56 -28.11
C ASP A 222 -5.88 0.50 -26.78
N LEU A 223 -5.55 1.32 -25.78
CA LEU A 223 -6.25 1.35 -24.49
C LEU A 223 -6.97 2.69 -24.28
N VAL A 224 -8.30 2.62 -24.20
CA VAL A 224 -9.11 3.79 -23.82
C VAL A 224 -9.19 3.85 -22.30
N THR A 225 -8.29 4.64 -21.70
CA THR A 225 -8.26 4.87 -20.26
C THR A 225 -8.69 6.28 -19.88
N VAL A 226 -9.24 6.38 -18.68
CA VAL A 226 -9.60 7.63 -18.02
C VAL A 226 -8.88 7.71 -16.68
N GLY A 227 -8.58 8.92 -16.25
CA GLY A 227 -7.92 9.22 -14.99
C GLY A 227 -8.72 10.23 -14.18
N TYR A 228 -8.87 9.99 -12.89
CA TYR A 228 -9.43 10.95 -11.93
C TYR A 228 -8.43 11.18 -10.79
N PRO A 229 -8.40 12.37 -10.18
CA PRO A 229 -7.50 12.67 -9.06
C PRO A 229 -7.83 11.80 -7.84
N ASN A 230 -6.88 11.57 -6.94
CA ASN A 230 -7.11 10.73 -5.75
C ASN A 230 -6.50 11.36 -4.50
N ARG A 231 -7.29 11.47 -3.42
CA ARG A 231 -6.91 12.04 -2.11
C ARG A 231 -6.23 13.41 -2.27
N ASP A 232 -5.41 13.78 -1.30
CA ASP A 232 -4.65 15.02 -1.32
C ASP A 232 -3.28 14.81 -2.00
N SER A 233 -3.09 15.46 -3.13
CA SER A 233 -1.83 15.52 -3.89
C SER A 233 -0.93 16.67 -3.44
N THR A 234 -1.45 17.67 -2.72
CA THR A 234 -0.70 18.88 -2.36
C THR A 234 0.44 18.60 -1.38
N VAL A 235 0.28 17.59 -0.53
CA VAL A 235 1.30 17.13 0.42
C VAL A 235 2.60 16.69 -0.27
N TYR A 236 2.53 16.24 -1.53
CA TYR A 236 3.69 15.73 -2.25
C TYR A 236 4.69 16.80 -2.64
N LYS A 237 4.29 18.08 -2.68
CA LYS A 237 5.25 19.17 -2.81
C LYS A 237 6.25 19.20 -1.66
N GLY A 238 5.75 18.99 -0.43
CA GLY A 238 6.58 18.88 0.76
C GLY A 238 7.30 17.54 0.83
N LYS A 239 6.56 16.43 0.68
CA LYS A 239 7.13 15.07 0.81
C LYS A 239 8.24 14.76 -0.20
N TYR A 240 8.16 15.30 -1.41
CA TYR A 240 9.17 15.09 -2.45
C TYR A 240 10.10 16.28 -2.65
N GLU A 241 10.04 17.30 -1.78
CA GLU A 241 10.94 18.46 -1.81
C GLU A 241 10.92 19.22 -3.15
N ILE A 242 9.73 19.39 -3.76
CA ILE A 242 9.52 20.10 -5.03
C ILE A 242 8.70 21.40 -4.85
N PRO A 243 9.18 22.39 -4.07
CA PRO A 243 8.45 23.63 -3.81
C PRO A 243 8.17 24.44 -5.09
N GLU A 244 9.01 24.29 -6.11
CA GLU A 244 8.92 24.94 -7.42
C GLU A 244 7.82 24.40 -8.33
N CYS A 245 7.23 23.25 -7.97
CA CYS A 245 6.17 22.61 -8.73
C CYS A 245 4.87 23.42 -8.68
N ASN A 246 4.33 23.77 -9.85
CA ASN A 246 3.10 24.55 -10.00
C ASN A 246 1.87 23.68 -10.29
N THR A 247 2.06 22.43 -10.72
CA THR A 247 1.00 21.43 -10.94
C THR A 247 1.41 20.12 -10.29
N CYS A 248 0.69 19.70 -9.26
CA CYS A 248 0.99 18.48 -8.48
C CYS A 248 -0.28 17.66 -8.34
N LEU A 249 -0.37 16.57 -9.10
CA LEU A 249 -1.52 15.70 -9.18
C LEU A 249 -1.11 14.22 -9.10
N ARG A 250 -1.78 13.49 -8.22
CA ARG A 250 -1.83 12.03 -8.24
C ARG A 250 -3.25 11.59 -8.56
N GLY A 251 -3.36 10.57 -9.40
CA GLY A 251 -4.64 10.11 -9.89
C GLY A 251 -4.71 8.60 -10.06
N THR A 252 -5.92 8.13 -10.23
CA THR A 252 -6.26 6.73 -10.43
C THR A 252 -6.69 6.51 -11.87
N LEU A 253 -6.19 5.44 -12.50
CA LEU A 253 -6.55 5.04 -13.85
C LEU A 253 -7.63 3.97 -13.85
N ARG A 254 -8.56 4.08 -14.79
CA ARG A 254 -9.58 3.08 -15.11
C ARG A 254 -9.73 2.94 -16.61
N TYR A 255 -10.29 1.81 -17.05
CA TYR A 255 -10.84 1.75 -18.40
C TYR A 255 -12.02 2.70 -18.50
N LYS A 256 -12.15 3.35 -19.65
CA LYS A 256 -13.35 4.11 -19.96
C LYS A 256 -14.52 3.14 -20.08
N VAL A 257 -15.50 3.26 -19.19
CA VAL A 257 -16.75 2.53 -19.31
C VAL A 257 -17.66 3.33 -20.22
N ILE A 258 -17.95 2.79 -21.42
CA ILE A 258 -18.97 3.38 -22.28
C ILE A 258 -20.31 3.08 -21.59
N HIS A 259 -20.94 4.11 -21.03
CA HIS A 259 -22.30 4.01 -20.56
C HIS A 259 -23.20 3.69 -21.76
N TYR A 260 -23.53 2.41 -21.96
CA TYR A 260 -24.67 2.02 -22.76
C TYR A 260 -25.94 2.30 -21.96
N TYR A 261 -26.28 3.58 -21.79
CA TYR A 261 -27.67 3.96 -21.54
C TYR A 261 -28.37 3.91 -22.90
N CYS A 262 -28.97 2.76 -23.21
CA CYS A 262 -30.07 2.67 -24.17
C CYS A 262 -31.38 2.69 -23.39
#